data_AF-A0A1R1FRA0-F1
#
_entry.id   AF-A0A1R1FRA0-F1
#
_cell.length_a   1.000
_cell.length_b   1.000
_cell.length_c   1.000
_cell.angle_alpha   90.00
_cell.angle_beta   90.00
_cell.angle_gamma   90.00
#
_symmetry.space_group_name_H-M   'P 1'
#
loop_
_entity.id
_entity.type
_entity.pdbx_description
1 polymer ?
#
loop_
_entity_poly.entity_id
_entity_poly.type
_entity_poly.pdbx_seq_one_letter_code
_entity_poly.pdbx_strand_id
1 'polypeptide(L)'
;MRKSTIFWITGITIILLVTLLIYSYVIPSVSAQDVVMTGTIRQIDTDAVEVELEITRKREDKDRHMVYPVVPGWEGVTFTEEQDDAWYMPSSVGSSYLDQVILEKYLKAQGKTMKSADNLIGFAIPDEIGSYKLRLTLRSLDGTTQPLENPMVYYVHNEHLLGKDLSWVTGENLEINKE
;
A
#
# COMPACT_ATOMS: atom_id res chain seq x y z
N MET A 1 -11.46 -54.55 18.64
CA MET A 1 -12.04 -53.19 18.52
C MET A 1 -11.12 -52.09 19.05
N ARG A 2 -10.58 -52.18 20.28
CA ARG A 2 -9.77 -51.12 20.94
C ARG A 2 -8.54 -50.58 20.16
N LYS A 3 -7.81 -51.44 19.42
CA LYS A 3 -6.64 -51.03 18.63
C LYS A 3 -6.99 -50.18 17.39
N SER A 4 -8.15 -50.45 16.77
CA SER A 4 -8.63 -49.69 15.60
C SER A 4 -9.07 -48.28 15.99
N THR A 5 -9.66 -48.14 17.18
CA THR A 5 -10.09 -46.83 17.70
C THR A 5 -8.90 -45.96 18.08
N ILE A 6 -7.84 -46.54 18.67
CA ILE A 6 -6.59 -45.84 18.97
C ILE A 6 -5.92 -45.36 17.68
N PHE A 7 -5.84 -46.21 16.65
CA PHE A 7 -5.25 -45.85 15.36
C PHE A 7 -6.00 -44.69 14.67
N TRP A 8 -7.34 -44.70 14.74
CA TRP A 8 -8.18 -43.59 14.25
C TRP A 8 -7.96 -42.29 15.03
N ILE A 9 -7.90 -42.36 16.36
CA ILE A 9 -7.66 -41.18 17.21
C ILE A 9 -6.27 -40.61 16.91
N THR A 10 -5.23 -41.44 16.89
CA THR A 10 -3.87 -41.01 16.57
C THR A 10 -3.78 -40.40 15.17
N GLY A 11 -4.45 -40.99 14.17
CA GLY A 11 -4.52 -40.44 12.82
C GLY A 11 -5.18 -39.05 12.77
N ILE A 12 -6.33 -38.89 13.44
CA ILE A 12 -7.01 -37.59 13.55
C ILE A 12 -6.13 -36.55 14.26
N THR A 13 -5.47 -36.94 15.36
CA THR A 13 -4.58 -36.05 16.11
C THR A 13 -3.40 -35.59 15.25
N ILE A 14 -2.79 -36.48 14.47
CA ILE A 14 -1.70 -36.12 13.56
C ILE A 14 -2.20 -35.13 12.49
N ILE A 15 -3.36 -35.39 11.89
CA ILE A 15 -3.95 -34.46 10.90
C ILE A 15 -4.20 -33.09 11.53
N LEU A 16 -4.78 -33.03 12.74
CA LEU A 16 -5.00 -31.78 13.47
C LEU A 16 -3.70 -31.03 13.78
N LEU A 17 -2.64 -31.74 14.19
CA LEU A 17 -1.35 -31.11 14.45
C LEU A 17 -0.72 -30.57 13.16
N VAL A 18 -0.80 -31.32 12.06
CA VAL A 18 -0.29 -30.91 10.75
C VAL A 18 -1.05 -29.68 10.24
N THR A 19 -2.38 -29.65 10.36
CA THR A 19 -3.18 -28.49 9.93
C THR A 19 -2.88 -27.26 10.79
N LEU A 20 -2.73 -27.42 12.10
CA LEU A 20 -2.32 -26.33 13.00
C LEU A 20 -0.91 -25.81 12.68
N LEU A 21 0.02 -26.70 12.35
CA LEU A 21 1.37 -26.31 11.92
C LEU A 21 1.31 -25.53 10.61
N ILE A 22 0.66 -26.05 9.57
CA ILE A 22 0.50 -25.33 8.29
C ILE A 22 -0.14 -23.95 8.53
N TYR A 23 -1.21 -23.90 9.32
CA TYR A 23 -1.86 -22.66 9.70
C TYR A 23 -0.90 -21.68 10.40
N SER A 24 0.00 -22.16 11.26
CA SER A 24 0.98 -21.32 11.96
C SER A 24 2.02 -20.68 11.01
N TYR A 25 2.34 -21.34 9.90
CA TYR A 25 3.33 -20.89 8.90
C TYR A 25 2.74 -20.13 7.72
N VAL A 26 1.45 -19.79 7.75
CA VAL A 26 0.85 -18.90 6.76
C VAL A 26 1.53 -17.54 6.80
N ILE A 27 2.13 -17.15 5.68
CA ILE A 27 2.83 -15.88 5.44
C ILE A 27 2.18 -15.14 4.27
N PRO A 28 2.37 -13.81 4.16
CA PRO A 28 1.87 -13.04 3.02
C PRO A 28 2.43 -13.53 1.68
N SER A 29 1.64 -13.39 0.62
CA SER A 29 2.00 -13.72 -0.76
C SER A 29 3.16 -12.86 -1.28
N VAL A 30 3.17 -11.57 -0.91
CA VAL A 30 4.19 -10.57 -1.19
C VAL A 30 4.62 -9.91 0.12
N SER A 31 5.92 -9.64 0.26
CA SER A 31 6.48 -8.96 1.42
C SER A 31 6.88 -7.51 1.10
N ALA A 32 7.09 -6.69 2.14
CA ALA A 32 7.56 -5.32 1.97
C ALA A 32 8.89 -5.17 1.19
N GLN A 33 9.73 -6.23 1.14
CA GLN A 33 11.01 -6.20 0.41
C GLN A 33 10.83 -6.43 -1.11
N ASP A 34 9.68 -6.97 -1.49
CA ASP A 34 9.30 -7.26 -2.87
C ASP A 34 8.73 -6.02 -3.58
N VAL A 35 8.51 -4.92 -2.84
CA VAL A 35 8.05 -3.64 -3.37
C VAL A 35 9.10 -2.58 -3.04
N VAL A 36 9.57 -1.87 -4.05
CA VAL A 36 10.48 -0.73 -3.90
C VAL A 36 9.79 0.50 -4.44
N MET A 37 9.74 1.56 -3.63
CA MET A 37 9.18 2.85 -4.04
C MET A 37 10.28 3.90 -3.96
N THR A 38 10.37 4.73 -4.98
CA THR A 38 11.19 5.94 -4.99
C THR A 38 10.35 7.06 -5.58
N GLY A 39 10.57 8.28 -5.13
CA GLY A 39 9.84 9.39 -5.71
C GLY A 39 10.38 10.74 -5.34
N THR A 40 10.00 11.72 -6.15
CA THR A 40 10.30 13.13 -5.93
C THR A 40 9.02 13.93 -5.88
N ILE A 41 9.07 15.06 -5.19
CA ILE A 41 7.98 16.02 -5.13
C ILE A 41 8.53 17.42 -5.37
N ARG A 42 7.84 18.20 -6.20
CA ARG A 42 8.18 19.59 -6.49
C ARG A 42 6.94 20.46 -6.55
N GLN A 43 7.07 21.70 -6.11
CA GLN A 43 6.00 22.68 -6.23
C GLN A 43 5.99 23.24 -7.65
N ILE A 44 4.82 23.19 -8.31
CA ILE A 44 4.64 23.68 -9.68
C ILE A 44 3.75 24.93 -9.75
N ASP A 45 2.90 25.14 -8.74
CA ASP A 45 2.08 26.34 -8.57
C ASP A 45 1.85 26.63 -7.07
N THR A 46 1.13 27.71 -6.78
CA THR A 46 0.70 28.12 -5.44
C THR A 46 -0.14 27.04 -4.77
N ASP A 47 -1.03 26.39 -5.52
CA ASP A 47 -1.99 25.39 -5.05
C ASP A 47 -1.77 24.00 -5.67
N ALA A 48 -0.65 23.77 -6.35
CA ALA A 48 -0.32 22.50 -6.98
C ALA A 48 1.14 22.05 -6.77
N VAL A 49 1.31 20.77 -6.45
CA VAL A 49 2.62 20.09 -6.41
C VAL A 49 2.58 18.87 -7.32
N GLU A 50 3.67 18.64 -8.02
CA GLU A 50 3.86 17.46 -8.85
C GLU A 50 4.65 16.41 -8.07
N VAL A 51 4.23 15.17 -8.19
CA VAL A 51 4.88 14.00 -7.60
C VAL A 51 5.21 13.03 -8.73
N GLU A 52 6.47 12.67 -8.82
CA GLU A 52 6.95 11.60 -9.69
C GLU A 52 7.30 10.39 -8.83
N LEU A 53 6.71 9.23 -9.14
CA LEU A 53 6.91 7.99 -8.42
C LEU A 53 7.43 6.93 -9.38
N GLU A 54 8.34 6.10 -8.89
CA GLU A 54 8.69 4.83 -9.51
C GLU A 54 8.45 3.72 -8.50
N ILE A 55 7.59 2.79 -8.87
CA ILE A 55 7.22 1.66 -8.02
C ILE A 55 7.63 0.38 -8.73
N THR A 56 8.56 -0.35 -8.14
CA THR A 56 9.05 -1.62 -8.67
C THR A 56 8.53 -2.77 -7.85
N ARG A 57 7.79 -3.66 -8.51
CA ARG A 57 7.34 -4.94 -7.97
C ARG A 57 8.26 -6.06 -8.43
N LYS A 58 8.80 -6.82 -7.48
CA LYS A 58 9.67 -7.98 -7.73
C LYS A 58 8.90 -9.30 -7.74
N ARG A 59 7.64 -9.28 -7.32
CA ARG A 59 6.78 -10.44 -7.20
C ARG A 59 5.34 -10.11 -7.58
N GLU A 60 4.73 -11.05 -8.30
CA GLU A 60 3.31 -11.03 -8.64
C GLU A 60 2.47 -11.58 -7.49
N ASP A 61 1.33 -10.95 -7.25
CA ASP A 61 0.22 -11.48 -6.46
C ASP A 61 -1.11 -11.13 -7.12
N LYS A 62 -2.23 -11.52 -6.49
CA LYS A 62 -3.59 -11.18 -6.94
C LYS A 62 -4.39 -10.52 -5.82
N ASP A 63 -3.68 -10.11 -4.78
CA ASP A 63 -4.25 -9.53 -3.59
C ASP A 63 -4.41 -8.02 -3.78
N ARG A 64 -5.34 -7.42 -3.03
CA ARG A 64 -5.62 -6.00 -3.21
C ARG A 64 -4.47 -5.18 -2.61
N HIS A 65 -4.02 -4.20 -3.37
CA HIS A 65 -3.02 -3.26 -2.91
C HIS A 65 -3.33 -1.85 -3.41
N MET A 66 -2.96 -0.86 -2.60
CA MET A 66 -3.21 0.55 -2.87
C MET A 66 -1.99 1.38 -2.47
N VAL A 67 -1.69 2.40 -3.27
CA VAL A 67 -0.62 3.36 -3.02
C VAL A 67 -1.24 4.69 -2.61
N TYR A 68 -0.74 5.28 -1.53
CA TYR A 68 -1.23 6.54 -0.97
C TYR A 68 -0.10 7.57 -0.90
N PRO A 69 -0.15 8.64 -1.72
CA PRO A 69 0.66 9.82 -1.51
C PRO A 69 0.08 10.59 -0.32
N VAL A 70 0.88 10.78 0.73
CA VAL A 70 0.48 11.46 1.96
C VAL A 70 1.40 12.65 2.14
N VAL A 71 0.86 13.82 1.81
CA VAL A 71 1.57 15.08 1.96
C VAL A 71 0.64 16.03 2.72
N PRO A 72 0.99 16.44 3.97
CA PRO A 72 0.13 17.30 4.78
C PRO A 72 -0.28 18.58 4.04
N GLY A 73 -1.59 18.84 3.99
CA GLY A 73 -2.16 20.01 3.29
C GLY A 73 -2.38 19.81 1.78
N TRP A 74 -1.94 18.69 1.21
CA TRP A 74 -2.01 18.39 -0.23
C TRP A 74 -2.83 17.10 -0.44
N GLU A 75 -4.15 17.25 -0.60
CA GLU A 75 -5.08 16.11 -0.55
C GLU A 75 -5.73 15.78 -1.90
N GLY A 76 -5.82 16.75 -2.81
CA GLY A 76 -6.47 16.54 -4.11
C GLY A 76 -5.56 15.81 -5.09
N VAL A 77 -5.75 14.50 -5.30
CA VAL A 77 -4.95 13.71 -6.26
C VAL A 77 -5.55 13.78 -7.66
N THR A 78 -4.73 14.17 -8.64
CA THR A 78 -5.07 14.12 -10.07
C THR A 78 -3.93 13.49 -10.86
N PHE A 79 -4.25 12.73 -11.90
CA PHE A 79 -3.25 12.20 -12.83
C PHE A 79 -3.31 12.98 -14.14
N THR A 80 -2.16 13.21 -14.75
CA THR A 80 -2.14 13.91 -16.05
C THR A 80 -2.63 12.97 -17.14
N GLU A 81 -3.48 13.47 -18.04
CA GLU A 81 -3.95 12.71 -19.21
C GLU A 81 -2.95 12.74 -20.37
N GLU A 82 -1.91 13.57 -20.28
CA GLU A 82 -0.82 13.62 -21.27
C GLU A 82 0.01 12.33 -21.22
N GLN A 83 -0.45 11.34 -21.99
CA GLN A 83 0.24 10.08 -22.26
C GLN A 83 1.48 10.32 -23.12
N ASP A 84 2.61 10.50 -22.47
CA ASP A 84 3.85 9.93 -23.00
C ASP A 84 3.87 8.45 -22.59
N ASP A 85 4.30 7.55 -23.49
CA ASP A 85 4.33 6.09 -23.26
C ASP A 85 5.20 5.70 -22.05
N ALA A 86 5.98 6.65 -21.52
CA ALA A 86 6.82 6.50 -20.34
C ALA A 86 6.06 6.45 -19.00
N TRP A 87 4.81 6.94 -18.94
CA TRP A 87 4.06 7.09 -17.68
C TRP A 87 2.88 6.12 -17.59
N TYR A 88 2.85 5.37 -16.49
CA TYR A 88 1.74 4.51 -16.13
C TYR A 88 0.57 5.30 -15.54
N MET A 89 -0.60 5.08 -16.10
CA MET A 89 -1.88 5.61 -15.61
C MET A 89 -2.59 4.53 -14.79
N PRO A 90 -2.89 4.77 -13.49
CA PRO A 90 -3.64 3.82 -12.68
C PRO A 90 -4.99 3.47 -13.28
N SER A 91 -5.35 2.20 -13.22
CA SER A 91 -6.68 1.72 -13.61
C SER A 91 -7.77 2.13 -12.62
N SER A 92 -7.38 2.47 -11.38
CA SER A 92 -8.29 2.88 -10.32
C SER A 92 -7.64 3.92 -9.41
N VAL A 93 -8.39 4.98 -9.13
CA VAL A 93 -8.05 6.05 -8.20
C VAL A 93 -9.25 6.28 -7.30
N GLY A 94 -9.04 6.34 -5.98
CA GLY A 94 -10.13 6.56 -5.04
C GLY A 94 -9.76 6.24 -3.60
N SER A 95 -10.78 6.26 -2.74
CA SER A 95 -10.67 5.86 -1.34
C SER A 95 -11.08 4.40 -1.17
N SER A 96 -10.34 3.68 -0.33
CA SER A 96 -10.68 2.32 0.10
C SER A 96 -10.67 2.29 1.61
N TYR A 97 -11.86 2.12 2.20
CA TYR A 97 -12.03 2.16 3.65
C TYR A 97 -11.11 1.16 4.38
N LEU A 98 -11.04 -0.07 3.89
CA LEU A 98 -10.25 -1.12 4.53
C LEU A 98 -8.75 -0.82 4.45
N ASP A 99 -8.25 -0.35 3.31
CA ASP A 99 -6.83 -0.06 3.12
C ASP A 99 -6.42 1.18 3.92
N GLN A 100 -7.31 2.16 4.00
CA GLN A 100 -7.15 3.33 4.86
C GLN A 100 -7.07 2.93 6.34
N VAL A 101 -7.94 2.05 6.83
CA VAL A 101 -7.89 1.56 8.22
C VAL A 101 -6.57 0.84 8.52
N ILE A 102 -6.05 0.07 7.57
CA ILE A 102 -4.73 -0.59 7.69
C ILE A 102 -3.61 0.46 7.79
N LEU A 103 -3.62 1.47 6.92
CA LEU A 103 -2.66 2.56 6.93
C LEU A 103 -2.71 3.39 8.22
N GLU A 104 -3.91 3.76 8.68
CA GLU A 104 -4.10 4.49 9.94
C GLU A 104 -3.55 3.71 11.14
N LYS A 105 -3.82 2.41 11.20
CA LYS A 105 -3.29 1.54 12.27
C LYS A 105 -1.77 1.50 12.25
N TYR A 106 -1.15 1.41 11.07
CA TYR A 106 0.30 1.45 10.90
C TYR A 106 0.89 2.78 11.38
N LEU A 107 0.32 3.91 10.93
CA LEU A 107 0.81 5.24 11.30
C LEU A 107 0.66 5.52 12.79
N LYS A 108 -0.47 5.12 13.38
CA LYS A 108 -0.71 5.22 14.82
C LYS A 108 0.33 4.43 15.62
N ALA A 109 0.70 3.23 15.14
CA ALA A 109 1.76 2.43 15.77
C ALA A 109 3.14 3.11 15.69
N GLN A 110 3.38 3.96 14.70
CA GLN A 110 4.58 4.79 14.58
C GLN A 110 4.51 6.12 15.37
N GLY A 111 3.43 6.36 16.12
CA GLY A 111 3.21 7.63 16.82
C GLY A 111 2.90 8.81 15.88
N LYS A 112 2.58 8.54 14.61
CA LYS A 112 2.15 9.54 13.64
C LYS A 112 0.62 9.64 13.69
N THR A 113 0.10 10.86 13.74
CA THR A 113 -1.34 11.14 13.65
C THR A 113 -1.62 11.82 12.32
N MET A 114 -2.41 11.18 11.47
CA MET A 114 -2.98 11.85 10.29
C MET A 114 -4.03 12.85 10.76
N LYS A 115 -3.79 14.14 10.52
CA LYS A 115 -4.80 15.19 10.75
C LYS A 115 -5.94 15.15 9.71
N SER A 116 -5.70 14.54 8.54
CA SER A 116 -6.66 14.43 7.43
C SER A 116 -6.94 12.97 7.09
N ALA A 117 -7.42 12.19 8.07
CA ALA A 117 -7.87 10.83 7.82
C ALA A 117 -9.16 10.78 6.98
N ASP A 118 -9.95 11.85 6.90
CA ASP A 118 -11.31 11.71 6.38
C ASP A 118 -11.42 11.47 4.87
N ASN A 119 -10.36 11.66 4.06
CA ASN A 119 -10.39 11.39 2.60
C ASN A 119 -9.00 11.09 2.01
N LEU A 120 -8.35 10.00 2.41
CA LEU A 120 -7.15 9.55 1.72
C LEU A 120 -7.49 9.02 0.33
N ILE A 121 -6.99 9.70 -0.70
CA ILE A 121 -7.08 9.25 -2.09
C ILE A 121 -5.81 8.49 -2.44
N GLY A 122 -5.98 7.22 -2.77
CA GLY A 122 -4.92 6.37 -3.27
C GLY A 122 -5.21 5.90 -4.68
N PHE A 123 -4.33 5.06 -5.19
CA PHE A 123 -4.46 4.46 -6.51
C PHE A 123 -3.90 3.04 -6.53
N ALA A 124 -4.43 2.22 -7.44
CA ALA A 124 -3.94 0.86 -7.67
C ALA A 124 -2.76 0.86 -8.65
N ILE A 125 -1.86 -0.10 -8.51
CA ILE A 125 -0.83 -0.41 -9.52
C ILE A 125 -1.10 -1.83 -10.06
N PRO A 126 -0.41 -2.27 -11.12
CA PRO A 126 -0.64 -3.60 -11.66
C PRO A 126 -0.15 -4.71 -10.72
N ASP A 127 -0.78 -5.88 -10.86
CA ASP A 127 -0.49 -7.11 -10.11
C ASP A 127 0.86 -7.74 -10.54
N GLU A 128 1.32 -7.41 -11.75
CA GLU A 128 2.48 -8.02 -12.39
C GLU A 128 3.83 -7.49 -11.88
N ILE A 129 4.86 -8.31 -12.08
CA ILE A 129 6.26 -7.91 -11.89
C ILE A 129 6.60 -6.83 -12.91
N GLY A 130 7.14 -5.70 -12.43
CA GLY A 130 7.47 -4.58 -13.30
C GLY A 130 7.84 -3.32 -12.52
N SER A 131 8.34 -2.33 -13.26
CA SER A 131 8.60 -0.98 -12.75
C SER A 131 7.61 -0.01 -13.39
N TYR A 132 6.82 0.65 -12.56
CA TYR A 132 5.75 1.55 -12.98
C TYR A 132 6.14 2.97 -12.60
N LYS A 133 6.35 3.81 -13.61
CA LYS A 133 6.61 5.23 -13.42
C LYS A 133 5.30 5.99 -13.46
N LEU A 134 4.99 6.77 -12.44
CA LEU A 134 3.77 7.54 -12.34
C LEU A 134 4.09 9.01 -12.16
N ARG A 135 3.25 9.86 -12.75
CA ARG A 135 3.24 11.29 -12.50
C ARG A 135 1.85 11.71 -12.07
N LEU A 136 1.77 12.34 -10.91
CA LEU A 136 0.51 12.83 -10.34
C LEU A 136 0.70 14.24 -9.81
N THR A 137 -0.40 14.98 -9.74
CA THR A 137 -0.45 16.31 -9.15
C THR A 137 -1.30 16.24 -7.90
N LEU A 138 -0.78 16.76 -6.79
CA LEU A 138 -1.54 17.01 -5.57
C LEU A 138 -1.95 18.48 -5.52
N ARG A 139 -3.18 18.75 -5.11
CA ARG A 139 -3.72 20.10 -4.93
C ARG A 139 -4.08 20.39 -3.49
N SER A 140 -3.87 21.65 -3.09
CA SER A 140 -4.37 22.14 -1.81
C SER A 140 -5.88 22.34 -1.86
N LEU A 141 -6.60 21.88 -0.84
CA LEU A 141 -8.06 22.05 -0.76
C LEU A 141 -8.48 23.49 -0.44
N ASP A 142 -7.62 24.25 0.23
CA ASP A 142 -7.88 25.64 0.60
C ASP A 142 -7.35 26.66 -0.42
N GLY A 143 -6.73 26.18 -1.51
CA GLY A 143 -6.16 27.01 -2.57
C GLY A 143 -4.93 27.82 -2.12
N THR A 144 -4.34 27.50 -0.97
CA THR A 144 -3.14 28.17 -0.46
C THR A 144 -1.91 27.27 -0.55
N THR A 145 -0.73 27.89 -0.59
CA THR A 145 0.53 27.16 -0.53
C THR A 145 0.72 26.54 0.85
N GLN A 146 0.80 25.22 0.87
CA GLN A 146 1.11 24.44 2.06
C GLN A 146 2.60 24.07 2.05
N PRO A 147 3.28 24.08 3.21
CA PRO A 147 4.67 23.67 3.26
C PRO A 147 4.80 22.17 2.93
N LEU A 148 5.83 21.81 2.17
CA LEU A 148 6.16 20.41 1.85
C LEU A 148 6.84 19.73 3.05
N GLU A 149 6.11 19.53 4.14
CA GLU A 149 6.62 18.91 5.36
C GLU A 149 6.45 17.39 5.33
N ASN A 150 7.57 16.66 5.33
CA ASN A 150 7.62 15.19 5.39
C ASN A 150 6.68 14.50 4.37
N PRO A 151 6.82 14.80 3.07
CA PRO A 151 6.04 14.14 2.03
C PRO A 151 6.38 12.65 2.00
N MET A 152 5.38 11.79 2.12
CA MET A 152 5.54 10.33 2.18
C MET A 152 4.68 9.67 1.11
N VAL A 153 5.11 8.52 0.62
CA VAL A 153 4.28 7.58 -0.14
C VAL A 153 4.18 6.28 0.63
N TYR A 154 2.98 5.72 0.74
CA TYR A 154 2.73 4.45 1.41
C TYR A 154 2.16 3.43 0.44
N TYR A 155 2.66 2.19 0.50
CA TYR A 155 2.06 1.03 -0.14
C TYR A 155 1.35 0.21 0.92
N VAL A 156 0.08 -0.08 0.68
CA VAL A 156 -0.76 -0.91 1.54
C VAL A 156 -1.04 -2.22 0.82
N HIS A 157 -0.57 -3.32 1.41
CA HIS A 157 -0.91 -4.68 1.01
C HIS A 157 -2.08 -5.16 1.86
N ASN A 158 -3.15 -5.65 1.23
CA ASN A 158 -4.31 -6.18 1.92
C ASN A 158 -4.56 -7.62 1.52
N GLU A 159 -4.19 -8.54 2.42
CA GLU A 159 -4.31 -9.96 2.21
C GLU A 159 -4.94 -10.63 3.42
N HIS A 160 -5.95 -11.48 3.14
CA HIS A 160 -6.65 -12.24 4.15
C HIS A 160 -6.68 -13.71 3.73
N LEU A 161 -5.95 -14.56 4.47
CA LEU A 161 -5.87 -15.98 4.18
C LEU A 161 -6.18 -16.82 5.42
N LEU A 162 -7.14 -17.74 5.27
CA LEU A 162 -7.58 -18.64 6.35
C LEU A 162 -8.01 -17.91 7.64
N GLY A 163 -8.57 -16.71 7.51
CA GLY A 163 -9.00 -15.88 8.64
C GLY A 163 -7.86 -15.16 9.38
N LYS A 164 -6.62 -15.24 8.89
CA LYS A 164 -5.53 -14.37 9.33
C LYS A 164 -5.48 -13.11 8.47
N ASP A 165 -5.24 -11.99 9.12
CA ASP A 165 -4.86 -10.73 8.50
C ASP A 165 -3.34 -10.76 8.24
N LEU A 166 -2.96 -10.78 6.97
CA LEU A 166 -1.58 -10.78 6.49
C LEU A 166 -1.21 -9.41 5.89
N SER A 167 -2.06 -8.42 6.09
CA SER A 167 -1.87 -7.06 5.57
C SER A 167 -0.66 -6.39 6.20
N TRP A 168 0.01 -5.57 5.41
CA TRP A 168 1.17 -4.80 5.84
C TRP A 168 1.25 -3.48 5.10
N VAL A 169 2.06 -2.57 5.64
CA VAL A 169 2.30 -1.25 5.06
C VAL A 169 3.80 -1.02 5.02
N THR A 170 4.29 -0.50 3.90
CA THR A 170 5.62 0.10 3.80
C THR A 170 5.48 1.54 3.33
N GLY A 171 6.44 2.40 3.67
CA GLY A 171 6.38 3.79 3.28
C GLY A 171 7.76 4.39 3.11
N GLU A 172 7.87 5.30 2.15
CA GLU A 172 9.11 5.95 1.74
C GLU A 172 8.92 7.47 1.73
N ASN A 173 9.99 8.21 2.02
CA ASN A 173 9.97 9.67 1.89
C ASN A 173 10.06 10.05 0.41
N LEU A 174 9.33 11.09 0.02
CA LEU A 174 9.52 11.73 -1.27
C LEU A 174 10.64 12.75 -1.16
N GLU A 175 11.58 12.70 -2.10
CA GLU A 175 12.66 13.67 -2.17
C GLU A 175 12.12 15.02 -2.65
N ILE A 176 12.34 16.07 -1.86
CA ILE A 176 11.88 17.42 -2.21
C ILE A 176 12.87 18.02 -3.19
N ASN A 177 12.45 18.15 -4.44
CA ASN A 177 13.22 18.85 -5.46
C ASN A 177 12.97 20.36 -5.32
N LYS A 178 13.98 21.06 -4.80
CA LYS A 178 14.04 22.52 -4.80
C LYS A 178 14.65 22.94 -6.13
N GLU A 179 13.83 23.29 -7.11
CA GLU A 179 14.30 24.12 -8.23
C GLU A 179 14.72 25.51 -7.73
#